data_AF-K3YVG3-F1
#
_entry.id   AF-K3YVG3-F1
#
_cell.length_a   1.000
_cell.length_b   1.000
_cell.length_c   1.000
_cell.angle_alpha   90.00
_cell.angle_beta   90.00
_cell.angle_gamma   90.00
#
_symmetry.space_group_name_H-M   'P 1'
#
loop_
_entity.id
_entity.type
_entity.pdbx_description
1 polymer ?
#
loop_
_entity_poly.entity_id
_entity_poly.type
_entity_poly.pdbx_seq_one_letter_code
_entity_poly.pdbx_strand_id
1 'polypeptide(L)'
;MQKRVVLVSAAVAALGLAAAVLGFVAEATKSKAFVAFDGRRCVYRRTPALFCGVVAALLALAGLALATAASGCFGRNAPATGRRHATVVRLSIVAWVLVAVAAAMFLYGAALNRGGTRGLSTSRRGRYGRGYYYYGCVVLKSGIFSTASILSGAAAACAIAAYVYLQRMDDYPAVPGQFAAPGVAMGQPQWSQPYPPPAYPPPPAYPPPPMAYPAPPPYGGYGAKQPAGTA
;
A
#
# COMPACT_ATOMS: atom_id res chain seq x y z
N MET A 1 -10.27 -4.76 -15.57
CA MET A 1 -9.10 -4.55 -14.68
C MET A 1 -8.03 -3.65 -15.31
N GLN A 2 -7.32 -4.12 -16.34
CA GLN A 2 -6.11 -3.47 -16.86
C GLN A 2 -6.28 -2.01 -17.34
N LYS A 3 -7.37 -1.69 -18.04
CA LYS A 3 -7.65 -0.31 -18.50
C LYS A 3 -7.70 0.70 -17.34
N ARG A 4 -8.34 0.33 -16.22
CA ARG A 4 -8.42 1.16 -15.01
C ARG A 4 -7.03 1.35 -14.38
N VAL A 5 -6.23 0.29 -14.33
CA VAL A 5 -4.87 0.35 -13.77
C VAL A 5 -4.01 1.34 -14.55
N VAL A 6 -4.02 1.23 -15.87
CA VAL A 6 -3.26 2.11 -16.77
C VAL A 6 -3.72 3.55 -16.65
N LEU A 7 -5.04 3.78 -16.60
CA LEU A 7 -5.59 5.13 -16.53
C LEU A 7 -5.24 5.82 -15.20
N VAL A 8 -5.39 5.11 -14.07
CA VAL A 8 -5.03 5.65 -12.74
C VAL A 8 -3.53 5.88 -12.64
N SER A 9 -2.69 4.92 -13.04
CA SER A 9 -1.24 5.08 -12.97
C SER A 9 -0.73 6.22 -13.84
N ALA A 10 -1.28 6.37 -15.06
CA ALA A 10 -0.96 7.48 -15.95
C ALA A 10 -1.38 8.83 -15.35
N ALA A 11 -2.57 8.93 -14.76
CA ALA A 11 -3.03 10.14 -14.10
C ALA A 11 -2.13 10.52 -12.91
N VAL A 12 -1.78 9.56 -12.05
CA VAL A 12 -0.87 9.78 -10.92
C VAL A 12 0.52 10.20 -11.40
N ALA A 13 1.04 9.55 -12.45
CA ALA A 13 2.32 9.90 -13.06
C ALA A 13 2.31 11.31 -13.63
N ALA A 14 1.25 11.70 -14.35
CA ALA A 14 1.09 13.04 -14.92
C ALA A 14 1.03 14.12 -13.83
N LEU A 15 0.25 13.89 -12.77
CA LEU A 15 0.16 14.79 -11.62
C LEU A 15 1.51 14.93 -10.90
N GLY A 16 2.19 13.81 -10.67
CA GLY A 16 3.52 13.79 -10.03
C GLY A 16 4.59 14.48 -10.89
N LEU A 17 4.57 14.27 -12.21
CA LEU A 17 5.48 14.93 -13.15
C LEU A 17 5.22 16.44 -13.20
N ALA A 18 3.96 16.86 -13.29
CA ALA A 18 3.59 18.27 -13.27
C ALA A 18 4.01 18.95 -11.96
N ALA A 19 3.83 18.27 -10.82
CA ALA A 19 4.32 18.75 -9.52
C ALA A 19 5.85 18.92 -9.50
N ALA A 20 6.60 17.95 -10.03
CA ALA A 20 8.05 18.02 -10.11
C ALA A 20 8.53 19.16 -11.02
N VAL A 21 7.94 19.33 -12.20
CA VAL A 21 8.27 20.42 -13.13
C VAL A 21 8.03 21.78 -12.47
N LEU A 22 6.85 21.98 -11.85
CA LEU A 22 6.54 23.22 -11.14
C LEU A 22 7.49 23.46 -9.96
N GLY A 23 7.93 22.41 -9.27
CA GLY A 23 8.93 22.52 -8.23
C GLY A 23 10.30 22.99 -8.73
N PHE A 24 10.80 22.45 -9.84
CA PHE A 24 12.03 22.95 -10.46
C PHE A 24 11.89 24.39 -10.96
N VAL A 25 10.73 24.75 -11.52
CA VAL A 25 10.44 26.15 -11.91
C VAL A 25 10.40 27.07 -10.69
N ALA A 26 9.82 26.63 -9.57
CA ALA A 26 9.83 27.37 -8.32
C ALA A 26 11.26 27.57 -7.79
N GLU A 27 12.11 26.55 -7.90
CA GLU A 27 13.52 26.62 -7.53
C GLU A 27 14.27 27.67 -8.37
N ALA A 28 14.06 27.67 -9.69
CA ALA A 28 14.72 28.63 -10.59
C ALA A 28 14.27 30.08 -10.36
N THR A 29 13.04 30.28 -9.87
CA THR A 29 12.43 31.61 -9.73
C THR A 29 12.47 32.19 -8.32
N LYS A 30 12.97 31.46 -7.32
CA LYS A 30 13.00 31.91 -5.91
C LYS A 30 14.05 32.99 -5.60
N SER A 31 15.10 33.09 -6.42
CA SER A 31 16.27 33.95 -6.16
C SER A 31 15.97 35.45 -6.22
N LYS A 32 14.72 35.84 -6.51
CA LYS A 32 14.29 37.23 -6.66
C LYS A 32 13.48 37.78 -5.47
N ALA A 33 13.50 37.08 -4.33
CA ALA A 33 12.63 37.40 -3.21
C ALA A 33 13.13 38.56 -2.34
N PHE A 34 14.43 38.70 -2.07
CA PHE A 34 14.95 39.79 -1.24
C PHE A 34 15.26 41.02 -2.10
N VAL A 35 14.71 42.19 -1.72
CA VAL A 35 14.84 43.43 -2.49
C VAL A 35 15.67 44.48 -1.75
N ALA A 36 15.34 44.76 -0.49
CA ALA A 36 15.93 45.88 0.24
C ALA A 36 15.86 45.67 1.76
N PHE A 37 16.68 46.44 2.49
CA PHE A 37 16.72 46.44 3.95
C PHE A 37 16.62 47.88 4.49
N ASP A 38 15.57 48.15 5.28
CA ASP A 38 15.23 49.49 5.78
C ASP A 38 15.86 49.77 7.17
N GLY A 39 16.95 49.10 7.55
CA GLY A 39 17.58 49.25 8.86
C GLY A 39 16.91 48.48 10.01
N ARG A 40 15.62 48.18 9.91
CA ARG A 40 14.85 47.38 10.91
C ARG A 40 14.06 46.21 10.32
N ARG A 41 13.79 46.23 9.01
CA ARG A 41 12.94 45.23 8.34
C ARG A 41 13.53 44.87 6.98
N CYS A 42 13.32 43.62 6.59
CA CYS A 42 13.69 43.09 5.29
C CYS A 42 12.47 43.15 4.37
N VAL A 43 12.61 43.76 3.19
CA VAL A 43 11.56 43.89 2.19
C VAL A 43 11.71 42.76 1.17
N TYR A 44 10.63 41.98 1.01
CA TYR A 44 10.57 40.89 0.05
C TYR A 44 9.56 41.16 -1.05
N ARG A 45 9.93 40.84 -2.30
CA ARG A 45 9.03 40.83 -3.44
C ARG A 45 8.40 39.46 -3.59
N ARG A 46 7.13 39.46 -4.01
CA ARG A 46 6.43 38.24 -4.41
C ARG A 46 7.08 37.66 -5.67
N THR A 47 7.47 36.39 -5.63
CA THR A 47 8.02 35.68 -6.79
C THR A 47 7.02 34.66 -7.32
N PRO A 48 7.12 34.24 -8.60
CA PRO A 48 6.25 33.20 -9.14
C PRO A 48 6.43 31.84 -8.45
N ALA A 49 7.56 31.62 -7.75
CA ALA A 49 7.80 30.43 -6.93
C ALA A 49 6.72 30.20 -5.86
N LEU A 50 6.04 31.26 -5.41
CA LEU A 50 4.87 31.14 -4.54
C LEU A 50 3.79 30.25 -5.18
N PHE A 51 3.35 30.63 -6.37
CA PHE A 51 2.25 29.96 -7.05
C PHE A 51 2.68 28.58 -7.51
N CYS A 52 3.86 28.46 -8.11
CA CYS A 52 4.40 27.18 -8.54
C CYS A 52 4.52 26.19 -7.35
N GLY A 53 5.00 26.64 -6.19
CA GLY A 53 5.10 25.81 -5.00
C GLY A 53 3.73 25.35 -4.47
N VAL A 54 2.74 26.24 -4.38
CA VAL A 54 1.39 25.87 -3.93
C VAL A 54 0.73 24.90 -4.89
N VAL A 55 0.79 25.15 -6.19
CA VAL A 55 0.19 24.26 -7.20
C VAL A 55 0.92 22.91 -7.21
N ALA A 56 2.25 22.88 -7.09
CA ALA A 56 3.00 21.63 -6.97
C ALA A 56 2.57 20.79 -5.76
N ALA A 57 2.37 21.42 -4.60
CA ALA A 57 1.88 20.72 -3.40
C ALA A 57 0.49 20.13 -3.62
N LEU A 58 -0.43 20.88 -4.23
CA LEU A 58 -1.79 20.41 -4.53
C LEU A 58 -1.80 19.25 -5.51
N LEU A 59 -1.00 19.32 -6.58
CA LEU A 59 -0.90 18.24 -7.56
C LEU A 59 -0.30 16.96 -6.95
N ALA A 60 0.73 17.08 -6.12
CA ALA A 60 1.33 15.93 -5.42
C ALA A 60 0.32 15.26 -4.48
N LEU A 61 -0.42 16.04 -3.69
CA LEU A 61 -1.47 15.55 -2.80
C LEU A 61 -2.64 14.93 -3.58
N ALA A 62 -3.07 15.56 -4.67
CA ALA A 62 -4.14 15.05 -5.52
C ALA A 62 -3.75 13.71 -6.18
N GLY A 63 -2.51 13.58 -6.65
CA GLY A 63 -1.99 12.33 -7.20
C GLY A 63 -2.03 11.20 -6.18
N LEU A 64 -1.59 11.47 -4.95
CA LEU A 64 -1.64 10.45 -3.91
C LEU A 64 -3.07 10.12 -3.46
N ALA A 65 -3.93 11.14 -3.31
CA ALA A 65 -5.35 10.95 -2.99
C ALA A 65 -6.05 10.08 -4.05
N LEU A 66 -5.79 10.34 -5.34
CA LEU A 66 -6.32 9.53 -6.45
C LEU A 66 -5.88 8.07 -6.36
N ALA A 67 -4.59 7.82 -6.09
CA ALA A 67 -4.08 6.46 -5.92
C ALA A 67 -4.77 5.72 -4.76
N THR A 68 -4.96 6.41 -3.63
CA THR A 68 -5.62 5.83 -2.44
C THR A 68 -7.12 5.58 -2.62
N ALA A 69 -7.80 6.46 -3.34
CA ALA A 69 -9.20 6.28 -3.69
C ALA A 69 -9.36 5.10 -4.67
N ALA A 70 -8.45 4.97 -5.64
CA ALA A 70 -8.47 3.89 -6.60
C ALA A 70 -8.19 2.51 -5.96
N SER A 71 -7.32 2.46 -4.94
CA SER A 71 -6.99 1.25 -4.18
C SER A 71 -8.08 0.80 -3.19
N GLY A 72 -9.19 1.54 -3.07
CA GLY A 72 -10.33 1.10 -2.26
C GLY A 72 -10.10 1.12 -0.76
N CYS A 73 -9.19 1.96 -0.24
CA CYS A 73 -8.84 2.03 1.20
C CYS A 73 -10.02 2.33 2.16
N PHE A 74 -11.22 2.63 1.65
CA PHE A 74 -12.45 2.78 2.45
C PHE A 74 -13.31 1.49 2.53
N GLY A 75 -12.87 0.38 1.93
CA GLY A 75 -13.53 -0.92 2.03
C GLY A 75 -13.09 -1.67 3.29
N ARG A 76 -14.00 -1.85 4.25
CA ARG A 76 -13.76 -2.43 5.59
C ARG A 76 -13.28 -3.89 5.65
N ASN A 77 -13.18 -4.64 4.55
CA ASN A 77 -13.06 -6.10 4.58
C ASN A 77 -12.03 -6.67 3.59
N ALA A 78 -10.75 -6.33 3.72
CA ALA A 78 -9.69 -7.10 3.04
C ALA A 78 -9.17 -8.21 3.98
N PRO A 79 -9.23 -9.51 3.61
CA PRO A 79 -8.64 -10.58 4.40
C PRO A 79 -7.11 -10.40 4.40
N ALA A 80 -6.60 -9.89 5.51
CA ALA A 80 -5.22 -9.41 5.62
C ALA A 80 -4.33 -10.45 6.31
N THR A 81 -3.76 -11.41 5.56
CA THR A 81 -2.57 -12.15 6.03
C THR A 81 -1.75 -12.66 4.84
N GLY A 82 -0.74 -11.88 4.43
CA GLY A 82 0.25 -12.32 3.44
C GLY A 82 1.43 -11.35 3.31
N ARG A 83 2.65 -11.89 3.12
CA ARG A 83 3.90 -11.10 2.99
C ARG A 83 3.83 -10.02 1.88
N ARG A 84 3.00 -10.26 0.85
CA ARG A 84 2.74 -9.33 -0.27
C ARG A 84 1.83 -8.15 0.10
N HIS A 85 0.79 -8.36 0.92
CA HIS A 85 -0.07 -7.28 1.43
C HIS A 85 0.70 -6.34 2.37
N ALA A 86 1.58 -6.90 3.20
CA ALA A 86 2.48 -6.11 4.04
C ALA A 86 3.39 -5.18 3.22
N THR A 87 3.90 -5.64 2.06
CA THR A 87 4.71 -4.80 1.15
C THR A 87 3.93 -3.62 0.60
N VAL A 88 2.69 -3.84 0.15
CA VAL A 88 1.81 -2.76 -0.34
C VAL A 88 1.57 -1.72 0.75
N VAL A 89 1.19 -2.15 1.96
CA VAL A 89 0.91 -1.25 3.08
C VAL A 89 2.15 -0.39 3.40
N ARG A 90 3.34 -1.00 3.44
CA ARG A 90 4.59 -0.27 3.64
C ARG A 90 4.85 0.75 2.54
N LEU A 91 4.71 0.38 1.27
CA LEU A 91 4.89 1.30 0.15
C LEU A 91 3.89 2.47 0.17
N SER A 92 2.64 2.21 0.57
CA SER A 92 1.62 3.23 0.73
C SER A 92 1.95 4.21 1.86
N ILE A 93 2.37 3.70 3.02
CA ILE A 93 2.82 4.53 4.15
C ILE A 93 4.02 5.40 3.73
N VAL A 94 5.01 4.80 3.06
CA VAL A 94 6.18 5.52 2.56
C VAL A 94 5.75 6.62 1.57
N ALA A 95 4.85 6.32 0.63
CA ALA A 95 4.34 7.31 -0.32
C ALA A 95 3.64 8.49 0.40
N TRP A 96 2.83 8.23 1.42
CA TRP A 96 2.20 9.27 2.24
C TRP A 96 3.20 10.14 2.98
N VAL A 97 4.19 9.54 3.63
CA VAL A 97 5.24 10.28 4.34
C VAL A 97 6.03 11.14 3.36
N LEU A 98 6.43 10.59 2.22
CA LEU A 98 7.19 11.33 1.20
C LEU A 98 6.38 12.50 0.62
N VAL A 99 5.11 12.30 0.26
CA VAL A 99 4.23 13.39 -0.22
C VAL A 99 4.01 14.44 0.87
N ALA A 100 3.79 14.05 2.12
CA ALA A 100 3.57 15.00 3.21
C ALA A 100 4.81 15.89 3.44
N VAL A 101 6.00 15.29 3.45
CA VAL A 101 7.27 16.03 3.56
C VAL A 101 7.47 16.94 2.33
N ALA A 102 7.23 16.44 1.12
CA ALA A 102 7.33 17.23 -0.10
C ALA A 102 6.37 18.42 -0.09
N ALA A 103 5.10 18.20 0.26
CA ALA A 103 4.09 19.24 0.37
C ALA A 103 4.46 20.30 1.42
N ALA A 104 4.95 19.89 2.59
CA ALA A 104 5.44 20.81 3.60
C ALA A 104 6.61 21.67 3.08
N MET A 105 7.57 21.06 2.37
CA MET A 105 8.68 21.79 1.74
C MET A 105 8.21 22.77 0.66
N PHE A 106 7.28 22.35 -0.21
CA PHE A 106 6.68 23.22 -1.23
C PHE A 106 5.98 24.43 -0.61
N LEU A 107 5.16 24.21 0.42
CA LEU A 107 4.42 25.26 1.12
C LEU A 107 5.35 26.18 1.92
N TYR A 108 6.39 25.63 2.56
CA TYR A 108 7.42 26.41 3.24
C TYR A 108 8.18 27.31 2.26
N GLY A 109 8.62 26.74 1.13
CA GLY A 109 9.26 27.49 0.05
C GLY A 109 8.34 28.58 -0.49
N ALA A 110 7.06 28.28 -0.71
CA ALA A 110 6.07 29.24 -1.17
C ALA A 110 5.87 30.37 -0.15
N ALA A 111 5.76 30.05 1.14
CA ALA A 111 5.57 31.03 2.21
C ALA A 111 6.73 32.04 2.32
N LEU A 112 7.97 31.58 2.13
CA LEU A 112 9.15 32.44 2.10
C LEU A 112 9.21 33.33 0.85
N ASN A 113 8.57 32.90 -0.24
CA ASN A 113 8.41 33.66 -1.48
C ASN A 113 7.16 34.56 -1.50
N ARG A 114 6.40 34.63 -0.40
CA ARG A 114 5.36 35.67 -0.22
C ARG A 114 6.05 37.02 -0.12
N GLY A 115 5.53 38.01 -0.85
CA GLY A 115 5.99 39.39 -0.70
C GLY A 115 5.60 39.96 0.67
N GLY A 116 6.27 41.04 1.08
CA GLY A 116 5.98 41.76 2.31
C GLY A 116 7.24 42.07 3.12
N THR A 117 7.06 42.74 4.25
CA THR A 117 8.15 43.08 5.18
C THR A 117 8.24 42.04 6.28
N ARG A 118 9.44 41.51 6.56
CA ARG A 118 9.68 40.63 7.70
C ARG A 118 10.73 41.24 8.63
N GLY A 119 10.60 40.98 9.93
CA GLY A 119 11.61 41.36 10.91
C GLY A 119 12.94 40.65 10.64
N LEU A 120 14.01 41.14 11.27
CA LEU A 120 15.29 40.43 11.21
C LEU A 120 15.11 39.03 11.82
N SER A 121 15.59 38.01 11.12
CA SER A 121 15.69 36.68 11.67
C SER A 121 17.14 36.40 12.06
N THR A 122 17.32 35.46 12.98
CA THR A 122 18.61 34.85 13.33
C THR A 122 19.13 34.04 12.15
N SER A 123 19.60 34.72 11.10
CA SER A 123 20.26 34.11 9.95
C SER A 123 21.77 34.25 10.10
N ARG A 124 22.53 33.19 9.76
CA ARG A 124 23.99 33.10 9.92
C ARG A 124 24.75 34.30 9.34
N ARG A 125 25.85 34.65 10.02
CA ARG A 125 26.97 35.56 9.66
C ARG A 125 26.93 36.09 8.21
N GLY A 126 26.20 37.18 8.00
CA GLY A 126 26.25 37.97 6.76
C GLY A 126 27.11 39.22 6.97
N ARG A 127 28.08 39.47 6.09
CA ARG A 127 28.92 40.68 6.13
C ARG A 127 28.21 41.81 5.39
N TYR A 128 27.63 42.75 6.13
CA TYR A 128 27.24 44.05 5.60
C TYR A 128 28.04 45.12 6.38
N GLY A 129 29.02 45.74 5.73
CA GLY A 129 29.92 46.73 6.35
C GLY A 129 31.08 46.14 7.17
N ARG A 130 31.66 46.99 8.04
CA ARG A 130 32.90 46.76 8.81
C ARG A 130 32.68 46.08 10.18
N GLY A 131 31.48 45.55 10.45
CA GLY A 131 31.11 44.89 11.71
C GLY A 131 30.36 43.58 11.48
N TYR A 132 30.62 42.57 12.33
CA TYR A 132 29.93 41.28 12.31
C TYR A 132 28.62 41.38 13.10
N TYR A 133 27.47 41.59 12.44
CA TYR A 133 26.15 41.52 13.09
C TYR A 133 25.46 40.17 12.82
N TYR A 134 24.75 39.65 13.83
CA TYR A 134 24.08 38.34 13.85
C TYR A 134 22.65 38.34 13.26
N TYR A 135 22.23 39.46 12.66
CA TYR A 135 20.89 39.63 12.15
C TYR A 135 20.90 39.72 10.63
N GLY A 136 20.09 38.89 9.97
CA GLY A 136 20.05 38.82 8.52
C GLY A 136 18.64 38.56 7.98
N CYS A 137 18.44 38.91 6.73
CA CYS A 137 17.20 38.61 6.01
C CYS A 137 17.15 37.11 5.67
N VAL A 138 16.03 36.44 5.97
CA VAL A 138 15.81 35.03 5.63
C VAL A 138 15.75 34.88 4.11
N VAL A 139 16.75 34.22 3.55
CA VAL A 139 16.75 33.81 2.15
C VAL A 139 16.45 32.31 2.10
N LEU A 140 15.54 31.91 1.22
CA LEU A 140 15.22 30.50 1.02
C LEU A 140 16.46 29.75 0.54
N LYS A 141 16.92 28.76 1.31
CA LYS A 141 18.10 27.95 0.97
C LYS A 141 17.93 27.28 -0.39
N SER A 142 18.99 27.29 -1.21
CA SER A 142 19.07 26.51 -2.45
C SER A 142 18.77 25.03 -2.17
N GLY A 143 17.99 24.41 -3.05
CA GLY A 143 17.64 22.99 -2.99
C GLY A 143 16.25 22.67 -2.45
N ILE A 144 15.56 23.53 -1.68
CA ILE A 144 14.29 23.14 -1.02
C ILE A 144 13.20 22.70 -2.01
N PHE A 145 12.99 23.43 -3.10
CA PHE A 145 11.99 23.02 -4.09
C PHE A 145 12.48 21.84 -4.94
N SER A 146 13.78 21.72 -5.18
CA SER A 146 14.38 20.57 -5.87
C SER A 146 14.21 19.27 -5.07
N THR A 147 14.55 19.29 -3.78
CA THR A 147 14.35 18.13 -2.88
C THR A 147 12.88 17.77 -2.77
N ALA A 148 11.99 18.75 -2.66
CA ALA A 148 10.54 18.51 -2.68
C ALA A 148 10.08 17.84 -3.98
N SER A 149 10.63 18.25 -5.13
CA SER A 149 10.32 17.67 -6.44
C SER A 149 10.74 16.22 -6.54
N ILE A 150 11.95 15.89 -6.08
CA ILE A 150 12.47 14.52 -6.05
C ILE A 150 11.63 13.64 -5.11
N LEU A 151 11.33 14.12 -3.90
CA LEU A 151 10.49 13.43 -2.93
C LEU A 151 9.08 13.18 -3.50
N SER A 152 8.48 14.17 -4.16
CA SER A 152 7.18 14.04 -4.82
C SER A 152 7.20 12.99 -5.94
N GLY A 153 8.25 12.97 -6.77
CA GLY A 153 8.42 11.96 -7.81
C GLY A 153 8.57 10.55 -7.24
N ALA A 154 9.41 10.40 -6.21
CA ALA A 154 9.57 9.13 -5.50
C ALA A 154 8.25 8.65 -4.87
N ALA A 155 7.48 9.56 -4.27
CA ALA A 155 6.18 9.25 -3.69
C ALA A 155 5.17 8.78 -4.75
N ALA A 156 5.13 9.46 -5.91
CA ALA A 156 4.29 9.04 -7.04
C ALA A 156 4.67 7.64 -7.54
N ALA A 157 5.97 7.35 -7.67
CA ALA A 157 6.46 6.03 -8.06
C ALA A 157 6.06 4.94 -7.04
N CYS A 158 6.23 5.21 -5.73
CA CYS A 158 5.80 4.31 -4.67
C CYS A 158 4.28 4.07 -4.69
N ALA A 159 3.48 5.12 -4.93
CA ALA A 159 2.03 5.02 -5.01
C ALA A 159 1.57 4.19 -6.22
N ILE A 160 2.17 4.42 -7.40
CA ILE A 160 1.90 3.63 -8.60
C ILE A 160 2.29 2.17 -8.38
N ALA A 161 3.47 1.91 -7.81
CA ALA A 161 3.91 0.55 -7.52
C ALA A 161 2.94 -0.14 -6.55
N ALA A 162 2.57 0.50 -5.44
CA ALA A 162 1.61 -0.04 -4.48
C ALA A 162 0.27 -0.36 -5.14
N TYR A 163 -0.24 0.54 -5.99
CA TYR A 163 -1.51 0.35 -6.70
C TYR A 163 -1.46 -0.79 -7.71
N VAL A 164 -0.38 -0.90 -8.51
CA VAL A 164 -0.20 -2.01 -9.46
C VAL A 164 -0.05 -3.34 -8.72
N TYR A 165 0.73 -3.38 -7.63
CA TYR A 165 0.87 -4.58 -6.82
C TYR A 165 -0.46 -5.02 -6.24
N LEU A 166 -1.30 -4.11 -5.74
CA LEU A 166 -2.64 -4.41 -5.26
C LEU A 166 -3.50 -5.04 -6.35
N GLN A 167 -3.57 -4.42 -7.52
CA GLN A 167 -4.42 -4.96 -8.58
C GLN A 167 -3.98 -6.36 -9.02
N ARG A 168 -2.67 -6.64 -9.04
CA ARG A 168 -2.15 -7.97 -9.37
C ARG A 168 -2.52 -9.04 -8.34
N MET A 169 -2.77 -8.67 -7.08
CA MET A 169 -3.26 -9.62 -6.07
C MET A 169 -4.73 -9.95 -6.31
N ASP A 170 -5.54 -8.94 -6.64
CA ASP A 170 -6.97 -9.11 -6.94
C ASP A 170 -7.22 -9.96 -8.21
N ASP A 171 -6.27 -9.96 -9.16
CA ASP A 171 -6.32 -10.79 -10.38
C ASP A 171 -6.02 -12.29 -10.13
N TYR A 172 -5.50 -12.68 -8.96
CA TYR A 172 -5.18 -14.09 -8.66
C TYR A 172 -6.43 -14.79 -8.13
N PRO A 173 -6.91 -15.90 -8.75
CA PRO A 173 -8.06 -16.62 -8.25
C PRO A 173 -7.74 -17.20 -6.87
N ALA A 174 -8.62 -16.98 -5.89
CA ALA A 174 -8.57 -17.70 -4.62
C ALA A 174 -8.69 -19.20 -4.94
N VAL A 175 -7.66 -19.97 -4.62
CA VAL A 175 -7.74 -21.43 -4.67
C VAL A 175 -8.85 -21.86 -3.72
N PRO A 176 -9.90 -22.57 -4.16
CA PRO A 176 -10.92 -23.11 -3.26
C PRO A 176 -10.22 -24.08 -2.29
N GLY A 177 -10.23 -23.76 -0.99
CA GLY A 177 -9.84 -24.72 0.06
C GLY A 177 -8.60 -24.41 0.90
N GLN A 178 -7.98 -23.24 0.83
CA GLN A 178 -6.75 -22.95 1.62
C GLN A 178 -6.89 -21.98 2.80
N PHE A 179 -8.09 -21.80 3.36
CA PHE A 179 -8.25 -21.14 4.66
C PHE A 179 -9.26 -21.85 5.55
N ALA A 180 -8.88 -23.04 6.03
CA ALA A 180 -9.40 -23.55 7.29
C ALA A 180 -8.38 -23.22 8.38
N ALA A 181 -8.48 -22.02 8.96
CA ALA A 181 -7.93 -21.82 10.30
C ALA A 181 -8.82 -22.63 11.27
N PRO A 182 -8.25 -23.44 12.17
CA PRO A 182 -9.07 -24.24 13.08
C PRO A 182 -9.64 -23.32 14.16
N GLY A 183 -10.97 -23.24 14.26
CA GLY A 183 -11.62 -22.81 15.51
C GLY A 183 -12.54 -21.58 15.47
N VAL A 184 -13.04 -21.11 14.32
CA VAL A 184 -14.11 -20.09 14.32
C VAL A 184 -15.32 -20.61 13.57
N ALA A 185 -16.40 -20.89 14.31
CA ALA A 185 -17.69 -21.26 13.78
C ALA A 185 -18.27 -20.07 12.96
N MET A 186 -18.11 -20.14 11.64
CA MET A 186 -18.76 -19.22 10.72
C MET A 186 -20.20 -19.71 10.53
N GLY A 187 -21.17 -18.96 11.04
CA GLY A 187 -22.55 -19.07 10.60
C GLY A 187 -22.62 -18.72 9.12
N GLN A 188 -22.48 -19.73 8.25
CA GLN A 188 -22.75 -19.58 6.83
C GLN A 188 -24.26 -19.40 6.63
N PRO A 189 -24.71 -18.46 5.77
CA PRO A 189 -26.04 -18.59 5.19
C PRO A 189 -26.03 -19.81 4.28
N GLN A 190 -26.72 -20.87 4.69
CA GLN A 190 -26.96 -22.05 3.88
C GLN A 190 -27.76 -21.60 2.65
N TRP A 191 -27.10 -21.48 1.51
CA TRP A 191 -27.82 -21.39 0.24
C TRP A 191 -28.57 -22.71 0.08
N SER A 192 -29.90 -22.60 0.05
CA SER A 192 -30.84 -23.68 -0.16
C SER A 192 -30.43 -24.54 -1.35
N GLN A 193 -30.04 -25.78 -1.07
CA GLN A 193 -29.89 -26.87 -2.03
C GLN A 193 -31.25 -27.14 -2.70
N PRO A 194 -31.35 -27.12 -4.04
CA PRO A 194 -32.45 -27.76 -4.74
C PRO A 194 -31.92 -28.97 -5.50
N TYR A 195 -31.99 -30.17 -4.90
CA TYR A 195 -32.46 -31.44 -5.51
C TYR A 195 -32.12 -32.67 -4.63
N PRO A 196 -33.08 -33.54 -4.28
CA PRO A 196 -32.78 -34.86 -3.70
C PRO A 196 -32.35 -35.85 -4.80
N PRO A 197 -31.35 -36.73 -4.58
CA PRO A 197 -30.95 -37.72 -5.57
C PRO A 197 -32.10 -38.72 -5.88
N PRO A 198 -32.21 -39.25 -7.12
CA PRO A 198 -33.26 -40.20 -7.48
C PRO A 198 -33.22 -41.45 -6.60
N ALA A 199 -34.40 -41.88 -6.13
CA ALA A 199 -34.57 -43.18 -5.48
C ALA A 199 -34.27 -44.30 -6.49
N TYR A 200 -33.22 -45.09 -6.23
CA TYR A 200 -32.97 -46.31 -6.98
C TYR A 200 -34.05 -47.36 -6.67
N PRO A 201 -34.58 -48.09 -7.67
CA PRO A 201 -35.50 -49.19 -7.41
C PRO A 201 -34.77 -50.34 -6.69
N PRO A 202 -35.48 -51.14 -5.86
CA PRO A 202 -34.88 -52.26 -5.15
C PRO A 202 -34.31 -53.30 -6.14
N PRO A 203 -33.17 -53.93 -5.81
CA PRO A 203 -32.54 -54.93 -6.67
C PRO A 203 -33.46 -56.16 -6.87
N PRO A 204 -33.41 -56.83 -8.04
CA PRO A 204 -34.16 -58.06 -8.28
C PRO A 204 -33.82 -59.15 -7.25
N ALA A 205 -34.84 -59.85 -6.78
CA ALA A 205 -34.69 -61.01 -5.91
C ALA A 205 -33.82 -62.08 -6.61
N TYR A 206 -32.69 -62.42 -5.99
CA TYR A 206 -31.88 -63.56 -6.42
C TYR A 206 -32.66 -64.87 -6.19
N PRO A 207 -32.57 -65.85 -7.11
CA PRO A 207 -33.18 -67.16 -6.93
C PRO A 207 -32.58 -67.90 -5.72
N PRO A 208 -33.34 -68.80 -5.07
CA PRO A 208 -32.91 -69.49 -3.86
C PRO A 208 -31.65 -70.34 -4.10
N PRO A 209 -30.76 -70.46 -3.09
CA PRO A 209 -29.53 -71.22 -3.22
C PRO A 209 -29.80 -72.72 -3.46
N PRO A 210 -29.01 -73.38 -4.33
CA PRO A 210 -29.08 -74.83 -4.50
C PRO A 210 -28.69 -75.58 -3.22
N MET A 211 -29.29 -76.77 -3.09
CA MET A 211 -29.36 -77.63 -1.93
C MET A 211 -28.06 -77.83 -1.14
N ALA A 212 -28.24 -77.95 0.18
CA ALA A 212 -27.24 -78.21 1.19
C ALA A 212 -26.31 -79.39 0.86
N TYR A 213 -25.00 -79.15 0.95
CA TYR A 213 -24.02 -80.22 1.14
C TYR A 213 -24.01 -80.62 2.63
N PRO A 214 -23.96 -81.92 2.96
CA PRO A 214 -24.05 -82.38 4.35
C PRO A 214 -22.85 -81.94 5.20
N ALA A 215 -23.13 -81.65 6.48
CA ALA A 215 -22.12 -81.30 7.48
C ALA A 215 -21.12 -82.46 7.72
N PRO A 216 -19.80 -82.20 7.79
CA PRO A 216 -18.84 -83.21 8.24
C PRO A 216 -18.92 -83.45 9.76
N PRO A 217 -18.66 -84.68 10.24
CA PRO A 217 -18.91 -85.12 11.61
C PRO A 217 -17.91 -84.57 12.65
N PRO A 218 -18.25 -84.59 13.95
CA PRO A 218 -17.43 -83.98 14.99
C PRO A 218 -16.41 -84.96 15.62
N TYR A 219 -15.25 -84.38 15.96
CA TYR A 219 -14.29 -84.77 17.00
C TYR A 219 -13.42 -86.04 16.84
N GLY A 220 -12.12 -85.89 17.13
CA GLY A 220 -11.25 -87.00 17.49
C GLY A 220 -9.76 -86.77 17.22
N GLY A 221 -9.03 -86.18 18.17
CA GLY A 221 -7.58 -86.06 18.09
C GLY A 221 -6.94 -86.04 19.47
N TYR A 222 -6.71 -87.22 20.06
CA TYR A 222 -5.77 -87.42 21.17
C TYR A 222 -4.72 -88.45 20.76
N GLY A 223 -3.46 -88.16 21.08
CA GLY A 223 -2.47 -89.20 21.36
C GLY A 223 -1.12 -89.06 20.63
N ALA A 224 -0.25 -88.18 21.12
CA ALA A 224 1.18 -88.48 21.12
C ALA A 224 1.51 -89.27 22.40
N LYS A 225 2.28 -90.35 22.25
CA LYS A 225 2.59 -91.37 23.24
C LYS A 225 3.56 -90.92 24.34
N GLN A 226 3.38 -91.47 25.54
CA GLN A 226 4.35 -91.63 26.64
C GLN A 226 5.29 -92.84 26.33
N PRO A 227 6.49 -93.00 26.96
CA PRO A 227 6.56 -93.37 28.39
C PRO A 227 7.79 -92.90 29.23
N ALA A 228 7.57 -92.98 30.56
CA ALA A 228 8.43 -93.40 31.70
C ALA A 228 9.94 -93.04 31.73
N GLY A 229 10.43 -92.35 32.80
CA GLY A 229 11.07 -92.96 34.00
C GLY A 229 12.59 -93.11 33.80
N THR A 230 13.56 -92.76 34.64
CA THR A 230 13.74 -92.68 36.11
C THR A 230 15.02 -91.89 36.40
N ALA A 231 15.03 -91.08 37.48
CA ALA A 231 16.11 -90.84 38.45
C ALA A 231 15.86 -89.52 39.19
#